data_AF-A0A317SPU0-F1
#
_entry.id   AF-A0A317SPU0-F1
#
_cell.length_a   1.000
_cell.length_b   1.000
_cell.length_c   1.000
_cell.angle_alpha   90.00
_cell.angle_beta   90.00
_cell.angle_gamma   90.00
#
_symmetry.space_group_name_H-M   'P 1'
#
loop_
_entity.id
_entity.type
_entity.pdbx_description
1 polymer ?
#
loop_
_entity_poly.entity_id
_entity_poly.type
_entity_poly.pdbx_seq_one_letter_code
_entity_poly.pdbx_strand_id
1 'polypeptide(L)' 'RHAFQVVLRSLGIGSGDIFFLGRTAGTGKPFIANIILANIQSQYKNASASASGGIAVLQLPQGGTAHSTFGI' A
#
# COMPACT_ATOMS: atom_id res chain seq x y z
N ARG A 1 -14.05 -2.28 5.69
CA ARG A 1 -13.43 -1.78 6.95
C ARG A 1 -12.57 -2.85 7.65
N HIS A 2 -12.94 -4.13 7.60
CA HIS A 2 -12.16 -5.22 8.21
C HIS A 2 -10.68 -5.28 7.78
N ALA A 3 -10.37 -5.18 6.49
CA ALA A 3 -8.99 -5.24 5.99
C ALA A 3 -8.08 -4.16 6.61
N PHE A 4 -8.59 -2.92 6.73
CA PHE A 4 -7.85 -1.81 7.32
C PHE A 4 -7.47 -2.07 8.78
N GLN A 5 -8.41 -2.58 9.58
CA GLN A 5 -8.15 -2.88 11.00
C GLN A 5 -7.15 -4.03 11.18
N VAL A 6 -7.19 -5.04 10.32
CA VAL A 6 -6.24 -6.16 10.38
C VAL A 6 -4.83 -5.69 10.07
N VAL A 7 -4.65 -4.86 9.04
CA VAL A 7 -3.34 -4.28 8.70
C VAL A 7 -2.82 -3.41 9.83
N LEU A 8 -3.65 -2.53 10.40
CA LEU A 8 -3.22 -1.69 11.53
C LEU A 8 -2.85 -2.51 12.78
N ARG A 9 -3.60 -3.57 13.07
CA ARG A 9 -3.28 -4.48 14.18
C ARG A 9 -1.93 -5.15 13.97
N SER A 10 -1.70 -5.68 12.77
CA SER A 10 -0.44 -6.33 12.38
C SER A 10 0.77 -5.39 12.50
N LEU A 11 0.61 -4.14 12.07
CA LEU A 11 1.63 -3.10 12.25
C LEU A 11 1.87 -2.77 13.73
N GLY A 12 0.81 -2.69 14.54
CA GLY A 12 0.92 -2.39 15.98
C GLY A 12 1.61 -3.50 16.79
N ILE A 13 1.47 -4.76 16.38
CA ILE A 13 2.15 -5.90 17.01
C ILE A 13 3.53 -6.20 16.39
N GLY A 14 3.86 -5.57 15.25
CA GLY A 14 5.14 -5.78 14.55
C GLY A 14 5.31 -7.16 13.94
N SER A 15 4.22 -7.84 13.58
CA SER A 15 4.25 -9.24 13.11
C SER A 15 4.82 -9.42 11.69
N GLY A 16 4.95 -8.34 10.91
CA GLY A 16 5.53 -8.40 9.56
C GLY A 16 4.68 -9.17 8.55
N ASP A 17 3.35 -9.15 8.70
CA ASP A 17 2.44 -9.93 7.83
C ASP A 17 2.34 -9.35 6.41
N ILE A 18 2.06 -10.24 5.45
CA ILE A 18 1.83 -9.89 4.04
C ILE A 18 0.34 -10.00 3.74
N PHE A 19 -0.25 -8.94 3.18
CA PHE A 19 -1.68 -8.87 2.86
C PHE A 19 -1.94 -8.72 1.36
N PHE A 20 -2.94 -9.45 0.85
CA PHE A 20 -3.40 -9.32 -0.54
C PHE A 20 -4.80 -8.70 -0.61
N LEU A 21 -4.95 -7.63 -1.38
CA LEU A 21 -6.23 -6.97 -1.65
C LEU A 21 -6.96 -7.61 -2.85
N GLY A 22 -7.65 -8.72 -2.59
CA GLY A 22 -8.54 -9.38 -3.54
C GLY A 22 -9.81 -8.56 -3.80
N ARG A 23 -9.94 -7.99 -5.00
CA ARG A 23 -11.13 -7.27 -5.50
C ARG A 23 -11.24 -7.47 -7.02
N THR A 24 -12.39 -7.23 -7.64
CA THR A 24 -12.55 -7.32 -9.09
C THR A 24 -12.10 -6.01 -9.76
N ALA A 25 -11.57 -6.08 -11.00
CA ALA A 25 -11.11 -4.91 -11.77
C ALA A 25 -12.22 -3.84 -11.90
N GLY A 26 -11.86 -2.56 -11.84
CA GLY A 26 -12.81 -1.42 -11.93
C GLY A 26 -13.28 -0.85 -10.59
N THR A 27 -13.13 -1.57 -9.48
CA THR A 27 -13.64 -1.13 -8.17
C THR A 27 -12.57 -0.43 -7.34
N GLY A 28 -12.04 0.72 -7.76
CA GLY A 28 -11.25 1.64 -6.90
C GLY A 28 -10.20 1.02 -5.98
N LYS A 29 -9.59 -0.13 -6.34
CA LYS A 29 -8.58 -0.80 -5.51
C LYS A 29 -7.39 0.11 -5.18
N PRO A 30 -6.87 0.91 -6.13
CA PRO A 30 -5.74 1.79 -5.85
C PRO A 30 -6.11 2.85 -4.82
N PHE A 31 -7.37 3.29 -4.79
CA PHE A 31 -7.84 4.27 -3.81
C PHE A 31 -7.81 3.73 -2.37
N ILE A 32 -8.24 2.48 -2.15
CA ILE A 32 -8.16 1.85 -0.82
C ILE A 32 -6.71 1.61 -0.42
N ALA A 33 -5.87 1.13 -1.34
CA ALA A 33 -4.44 0.95 -1.08
C ALA A 33 -3.78 2.29 -0.71
N ASN A 34 -4.17 3.37 -1.39
CA ASN A 34 -3.69 4.71 -1.11
C ASN A 34 -4.12 5.22 0.28
N ILE A 35 -5.40 5.04 0.65
CA ILE A 35 -5.87 5.41 1.99
C ILE A 35 -5.12 4.63 3.08
N ILE A 36 -4.88 3.33 2.87
CA ILE A 36 -4.10 2.52 3.81
C ILE A 36 -2.68 3.08 3.90
N LEU A 37 -2.01 3.32 2.76
CA LEU A 37 -0.66 3.85 2.72
C LEU A 37 -0.55 5.20 3.44
N ALA A 38 -1.43 6.15 3.15
CA ALA A 38 -1.43 7.48 3.77
C ALA A 38 -1.62 7.41 5.29
N ASN A 39 -2.49 6.51 5.77
CA ASN A 39 -2.65 6.28 7.21
C ASN A 39 -1.40 5.68 7.84
N ILE A 40 -0.75 4.72 7.17
CA ILE A 40 0.49 4.13 7.67
C ILE A 40 1.60 5.17 7.65
N GLN A 41 1.79 5.95 6.58
CA GLN A 41 2.81 7.01 6.53
C GLN A 41 2.59 8.08 7.61
N SER A 42 1.34 8.38 7.96
CA SER A 42 1.00 9.31 9.03
C SER A 42 1.36 8.77 10.43
N GLN A 43 1.33 7.46 10.64
CA GLN A 43 1.58 6.84 11.96
C GLN A 43 2.98 6.24 12.09
N TYR A 44 3.51 5.74 10.98
CA TYR A 44 4.73 4.98 10.83
C TYR A 44 5.47 5.54 9.61
N LYS A 45 6.48 6.39 9.85
CA LYS A 45 7.24 7.13 8.82
C LYS A 45 7.97 6.25 7.77
N ASN A 46 7.82 4.93 7.83
CA ASN A 46 8.61 3.94 7.09
C ASN A 46 7.81 3.22 5.99
N ALA A 47 6.60 3.69 5.66
CA ALA A 47 5.75 3.06 4.65
C ALA A 47 6.06 3.58 3.23
N SER A 48 6.44 2.64 2.36
CA SER A 48 6.69 2.87 0.93
C SER A 48 5.73 2.04 0.08
N ALA A 49 5.20 2.63 -0.99
CA ALA A 49 4.41 1.91 -1.99
C ALA A 49 5.14 1.85 -3.32
N SER A 50 4.92 0.76 -4.05
CA SER A 50 5.50 0.55 -5.36
C SER A 50 4.50 -0.12 -6.30
N ALA A 51 4.55 0.23 -7.58
CA ALA A 51 3.72 -0.33 -8.62
C ALA A 51 4.57 -0.94 -9.75
N SER A 52 4.08 -2.00 -10.41
CA SER A 52 4.82 -2.65 -11.50
C SER A 52 4.72 -1.93 -12.86
N GLY A 53 3.88 -0.90 -12.99
CA GLY A 53 3.67 -0.16 -14.23
C GLY A 53 3.77 1.36 -14.04
N GLY A 54 4.38 2.06 -15.01
CA GLY A 54 4.62 3.51 -14.94
C GLY A 54 3.35 4.35 -14.76
N ILE A 55 2.23 3.94 -15.35
CA ILE A 55 0.94 4.63 -15.20
C ILE A 55 0.31 4.39 -13.82
N ALA A 56 0.56 3.23 -13.21
CA ALA A 56 0.05 2.90 -11.88
C ALA A 56 0.80 3.68 -10.77
N VAL A 57 2.03 4.14 -11.04
CA VAL A 57 2.78 5.04 -10.15
C VAL A 57 2.06 6.37 -9.92
N LEU A 58 1.39 6.90 -10.94
CA LEU A 58 0.63 8.17 -10.85
C LEU A 58 -0.51 8.09 -9.84
N GLN A 59 -0.93 6.88 -9.48
CA GLN A 59 -2.01 6.63 -8.53
C GLN A 59 -1.52 6.44 -7.08
N LEU A 60 -0.21 6.48 -6.85
CA LEU A 60 0.44 6.36 -5.55
C LEU A 60 1.05 7.72 -5.16
N PRO A 61 0.61 8.37 -4.06
CA PRO A 61 1.31 9.55 -3.56
C PRO A 61 2.69 9.10 -3.07
N GLN A 62 3.72 9.69 -3.67
CA GLN A 62 5.14 9.38 -3.41
C GLN A 62 5.59 7.97 -3.82
N GLY A 63 4.85 7.28 -4.69
CA GLY A 63 5.23 5.95 -5.17
C GLY A 63 6.24 5.97 -6.32
N GLY A 64 7.20 5.04 -6.29
CA GLY A 64 8.10 4.74 -7.41
C GLY A 64 7.69 3.45 -8.13
N THR A 65 8.28 3.20 -9.31
CA THR A 65 8.17 1.87 -9.92
C THR A 65 8.92 0.86 -9.07
N ALA A 66 8.55 -0.43 -9.14
CA ALA A 66 9.29 -1.48 -8.42
C ALA A 66 10.79 -1.43 -8.72
N HIS A 67 11.12 -1.15 -9.97
CA HIS A 67 12.48 -0.90 -10.43
C HIS A 67 13.15 0.28 -9.70
N SER A 68 12.47 1.41 -9.50
CA SER A 68 13.05 2.55 -8.76
C SER A 68 13.07 2.35 -7.24
N THR A 69 12.08 1.68 -6.68
CA THR A 69 11.95 1.48 -5.22
C THR A 69 12.86 0.39 -4.71
N PHE A 70 13.02 -0.69 -5.47
CA PHE A 70 13.78 -1.88 -5.08
C PHE A 70 15.04 -2.10 -5.91
N GLY A 71 15.29 -1.28 -6.94
CA GLY A 71 16.50 -1.39 -7.77
C GLY A 71 16.56 -2.66 -8.62
N ILE A 72 15.40 -3.27 -8.92
CA ILE A 72 15.28 -4.56 -9.63
C ILE A 72 15.12 -4.42 -11.15
#